data_AF-A0A531ADM8-F1
#
_entry.id   AF-A0A531ADM8-F1
#
_cell.length_a   1.000
_cell.length_b   1.000
_cell.length_c   1.000
_cell.angle_alpha   90.00
_cell.angle_beta   90.00
_cell.angle_gamma   90.00
#
_symmetry.space_group_name_H-M   'P 1'
#
loop_
_entity.id
_entity.type
_entity.pdbx_description
1 polymer ?
#
loop_
_entity_poly.entity_id
_entity_poly.type
_entity_poly.pdbx_seq_one_letter_code
_entity_poly.pdbx_strand_id
1 'polypeptide(L)'
;MLFDLLVGGSVALWNVNRLSRDATYQIESGLTKASQEYLQNYIETTALRADLLFDQMHSEVTALAGSMQRLIDHPEAKEAIGNALATDPYFNAPLIHDPKGNWMQSPQGSPSVLSIWGYLLSPDGRPKPEILLKIQESAAFDIFGPSQMATGARKLQVYYVGPKAAPIMRTTPYSDQAQTFDKLYPGHN
;
A
#
# COMPACT_ATOMS: atom_id res chain seq x y z
N MET A 1 -41.18 65.69 -31.98
CA MET A 1 -41.93 64.54 -31.42
C MET A 1 -41.60 63.21 -32.09
N LEU A 2 -41.92 62.95 -33.37
CA LEU A 2 -41.58 61.66 -34.03
C LEU A 2 -40.07 61.43 -34.22
N PHE A 3 -39.33 62.48 -34.57
CA PHE A 3 -37.87 62.43 -34.71
C PHE A 3 -37.18 62.17 -33.37
N ASP A 4 -37.60 62.85 -32.30
CA ASP A 4 -37.06 62.66 -30.95
C ASP A 4 -37.30 61.24 -30.41
N LEU A 5 -38.45 60.63 -30.76
CA LEU A 5 -38.79 59.25 -30.41
C LEU A 5 -37.94 58.22 -31.18
N LEU A 6 -37.65 58.48 -32.45
CA LEU A 6 -36.75 57.65 -33.27
C LEU A 6 -35.31 57.72 -32.78
N VAL A 7 -34.82 58.91 -32.47
CA VAL A 7 -33.47 59.12 -31.95
C VAL A 7 -33.35 58.52 -30.55
N GLY A 8 -34.31 58.78 -29.66
CA GLY A 8 -34.35 58.21 -28.31
C GLY A 8 -34.46 56.68 -28.31
N GLY A 9 -35.31 56.11 -29.18
CA GLY A 9 -35.44 54.66 -29.34
C GLY A 9 -34.17 53.99 -29.89
N SER A 10 -33.50 54.63 -30.85
CA SER A 10 -32.25 54.11 -31.42
C SER A 10 -31.10 54.14 -30.42
N VAL A 11 -30.99 55.23 -29.64
CA VAL A 11 -29.98 55.35 -28.55
C VAL A 11 -30.26 54.34 -27.43
N ALA A 12 -31.52 54.13 -27.06
CA ALA A 12 -31.90 53.12 -26.08
C ALA A 12 -31.55 51.71 -26.55
N LEU A 13 -31.88 51.35 -27.80
CA LEU A 13 -31.53 50.05 -28.39
C LEU A 13 -30.02 49.84 -28.49
N TRP A 14 -29.27 50.88 -28.86
CA TRP A 14 -27.81 50.83 -28.91
C TRP A 14 -27.20 50.61 -27.53
N ASN A 15 -27.67 51.34 -26.51
CA ASN A 15 -27.22 51.16 -25.13
C ASN A 15 -27.52 49.77 -24.60
N VAL A 16 -28.73 49.24 -24.83
CA VAL A 16 -29.10 47.87 -24.41
C VAL A 16 -28.24 46.82 -25.11
N ASN A 17 -27.99 46.96 -26.41
CA ASN A 17 -27.15 46.01 -27.15
C ASN A 17 -25.69 46.06 -26.70
N ARG A 18 -25.16 47.27 -26.43
CA ARG A 18 -23.82 47.45 -25.86
C ARG A 18 -23.70 46.83 -24.47
N LEU A 19 -24.64 47.14 -23.56
CA LEU A 19 -24.68 46.57 -22.21
C LEU A 19 -24.80 45.05 -22.24
N SER A 20 -25.61 44.51 -23.14
CA SER A 20 -25.77 43.05 -23.32
C SER A 20 -24.46 42.39 -23.77
N ARG A 21 -23.75 43.00 -24.72
CA ARG A 21 -22.44 42.49 -25.17
C ARG A 21 -21.38 42.59 -24.07
N ASP A 22 -21.33 43.71 -23.37
CA ASP A 22 -20.39 43.92 -22.25
C ASP A 22 -20.68 42.92 -21.11
N ALA A 23 -21.96 42.71 -20.76
CA ALA A 23 -22.36 41.70 -19.78
C ALA A 23 -22.01 40.28 -20.22
N THR A 24 -22.24 39.93 -21.49
CA THR A 24 -21.89 38.62 -22.04
C THR A 24 -20.38 38.36 -21.94
N TYR A 25 -19.56 39.36 -22.30
CA TYR A 25 -18.10 39.27 -22.20
C TYR A 25 -17.62 39.10 -20.76
N GLN A 26 -18.19 39.86 -19.82
CA GLN A 26 -17.86 39.74 -18.39
C GLN A 26 -18.26 38.37 -17.82
N ILE A 27 -19.40 37.81 -18.24
CA ILE A 27 -19.84 36.48 -17.85
C ILE A 27 -18.89 35.41 -18.40
N GLU A 28 -18.52 35.48 -19.68
CA GLU A 28 -17.60 34.53 -20.31
C GLU A 28 -16.21 34.57 -19.66
N SER A 29 -15.67 35.77 -19.44
CA SER A 29 -14.39 35.95 -18.75
C SER A 29 -14.45 35.46 -17.30
N GLY A 30 -15.56 35.74 -16.59
CA GLY A 30 -15.77 35.30 -15.22
C GLY A 30 -15.87 33.78 -15.11
N LEU A 31 -16.61 33.14 -16.03
CA LEU A 31 -16.73 31.68 -16.08
C LEU A 31 -15.41 31.01 -16.45
N THR A 32 -14.66 31.57 -17.40
CA THR A 32 -13.34 31.05 -17.78
C THR A 32 -12.36 31.12 -16.62
N LYS A 33 -12.30 32.28 -15.94
CA LYS A 33 -11.45 32.47 -14.76
C LYS A 33 -11.85 31.52 -13.63
N ALA A 34 -13.14 31.43 -13.31
CA ALA A 34 -13.64 30.54 -12.27
C ALA A 34 -13.36 29.06 -12.59
N SER A 35 -13.49 28.66 -13.86
CA SER A 35 -13.16 27.31 -14.31
C SER A 35 -11.67 27.01 -14.19
N GLN A 36 -10.81 27.96 -14.59
CA GLN A 36 -9.36 27.81 -14.45
C GLN A 36 -8.94 27.72 -12.97
N GLU A 37 -9.45 28.61 -12.12
CA GLU A 37 -9.18 28.60 -10.68
C GLU A 37 -9.69 27.29 -10.04
N TYR A 38 -10.89 26.82 -10.42
CA TYR A 38 -11.42 25.55 -9.96
C TYR A 38 -10.50 24.38 -10.34
N LEU A 39 -10.10 24.28 -11.61
CA LEU A 39 -9.24 23.20 -12.09
C LEU A 39 -7.86 23.24 -11.42
N GLN A 40 -7.26 24.43 -11.29
CA GLN A 40 -5.98 24.60 -10.62
C GLN A 40 -6.06 24.18 -9.16
N ASN A 41 -7.05 24.68 -8.41
CA ASN A 41 -7.25 24.32 -7.01
C ASN A 41 -7.52 22.81 -6.86
N TYR A 42 -8.28 22.21 -7.77
CA TYR A 42 -8.55 20.78 -7.78
C TYR A 42 -7.26 19.97 -7.99
N ILE A 43 -6.43 20.36 -8.95
CA ILE A 43 -5.14 19.71 -9.23
C ILE A 43 -4.21 19.85 -8.02
N GLU A 44 -4.03 21.05 -7.47
CA GLU A 44 -3.16 21.32 -6.33
C GLU A 44 -3.62 20.55 -5.07
N THR A 45 -4.93 20.56 -4.80
CA THR A 45 -5.50 19.80 -3.67
C THR A 45 -5.32 18.30 -3.86
N THR A 46 -5.49 17.80 -5.09
CA THR A 46 -5.32 16.38 -5.39
C THR A 46 -3.86 15.95 -5.26
N ALA A 47 -2.92 16.77 -5.74
CA ALA A 47 -1.49 16.55 -5.57
C ALA A 47 -1.11 16.50 -4.09
N LEU A 48 -1.52 17.50 -3.30
CA LEU A 48 -1.27 17.54 -1.86
C LEU A 48 -1.82 16.29 -1.14
N ARG A 49 -3.02 15.83 -1.51
CA ARG A 49 -3.60 14.60 -0.94
C ARG A 49 -2.80 13.36 -1.31
N ALA A 50 -2.30 13.29 -2.55
CA ALA A 50 -1.45 12.18 -2.98
C ALA A 50 -0.12 12.18 -2.22
N ASP A 51 0.52 13.34 -2.08
CA ASP A 51 1.78 13.49 -1.36
C ASP A 51 1.64 13.06 0.11
N LEU A 52 0.58 13.52 0.80
CA LEU A 52 0.31 13.10 2.18
C LEU A 52 0.09 11.58 2.31
N LEU A 53 -0.55 10.93 1.33
CA LEU A 53 -0.72 9.48 1.34
C LEU A 53 0.62 8.76 1.11
N PHE A 54 1.48 9.26 0.23
CA PHE A 54 2.81 8.69 0.00
C PHE A 54 3.71 8.86 1.22
N ASP A 55 3.72 10.04 1.83
CA ASP A 55 4.47 10.33 3.05
C ASP A 55 4.03 9.44 4.21
N GLN A 56 2.73 9.23 4.35
CA GLN A 56 2.18 8.30 5.33
C GLN A 56 2.64 6.87 5.07
N MET A 57 2.51 6.35 3.83
CA MET A 57 2.96 5.00 3.50
C MET A 57 4.47 4.82 3.72
N HIS A 58 5.27 5.82 3.33
CA HIS A 58 6.71 5.79 3.53
C HIS A 58 7.08 5.75 5.02
N SER A 59 6.41 6.57 5.83
CA SER A 59 6.61 6.60 7.29
C SER A 59 6.25 5.26 7.94
N GLU A 60 5.15 4.64 7.52
CA GLU A 60 4.70 3.35 8.04
C GLU A 60 5.66 2.21 7.66
N VAL A 61 6.11 2.15 6.41
CA VAL A 61 7.11 1.15 5.98
C VAL A 61 8.45 1.38 6.69
N THR A 62 8.86 2.64 6.88
CA THR A 62 10.09 2.99 7.60
C THR A 62 10.02 2.59 9.07
N ALA A 63 8.87 2.79 9.73
CA ALA A 63 8.67 2.37 11.11
C ALA A 63 8.74 0.84 11.27
N LEU A 64 8.15 0.09 10.33
CA LEU A 64 8.23 -1.37 10.32
C LEU A 64 9.67 -1.84 10.09
N ALA A 65 10.33 -1.30 9.06
CA ALA A 65 11.71 -1.64 8.74
C ALA A 65 12.65 -1.32 9.90
N GLY A 66 12.51 -0.15 10.53
CA GLY A 66 13.28 0.24 11.71
C GLY A 66 13.03 -0.66 12.92
N SER A 67 11.80 -1.14 13.11
CA SER A 67 11.48 -2.09 14.19
C SER A 67 12.14 -3.44 13.97
N MET A 68 12.08 -3.97 12.75
CA MET A 68 12.76 -5.22 12.39
C MET A 68 14.29 -5.07 12.45
N GLN A 69 14.84 -3.94 11.98
CA GLN A 69 16.28 -3.67 12.03
C GLN A 69 16.79 -3.59 13.47
N ARG A 70 16.05 -2.95 14.40
CA ARG A 70 16.44 -2.94 15.82
C ARG A 70 16.57 -4.34 16.42
N LEU A 71 15.71 -5.28 16.03
CA LEU A 71 15.83 -6.68 16.44
C LEU A 71 17.08 -7.34 15.81
N ILE A 72 17.37 -7.05 14.55
CA ILE A 72 18.61 -7.53 13.91
C ILE A 72 19.84 -7.00 14.65
N ASP A 73 19.84 -5.72 15.04
CA ASP A 73 20.94 -5.07 15.76
C ASP A 73 21.08 -5.54 17.21
N HIS A 74 20.03 -6.13 17.80
CA HIS A 74 19.99 -6.66 19.18
C HIS A 74 19.63 -8.16 19.17
N PRO A 75 20.58 -9.05 18.80
CA PRO A 75 20.29 -10.46 18.53
C PRO A 75 19.73 -11.21 19.74
N GLU A 76 20.18 -10.91 20.96
CA GLU A 76 19.66 -11.52 22.19
C GLU A 76 18.17 -11.21 22.41
N ALA A 77 17.76 -9.95 22.18
CA ALA A 77 16.36 -9.54 22.30
C ALA A 77 15.50 -10.18 21.20
N LYS A 78 16.02 -10.23 19.96
CA LYS A 78 15.36 -10.92 18.84
C LYS A 78 15.14 -12.39 19.13
N GLU A 79 16.15 -13.08 19.65
CA GLU A 79 16.05 -14.49 20.03
C GLU A 79 15.05 -14.69 21.17
N ALA A 80 15.10 -13.86 22.21
CA ALA A 80 14.15 -13.94 23.32
C ALA A 80 12.70 -13.74 22.87
N ILE A 81 12.44 -12.76 22.01
CA ILE A 81 11.10 -12.53 21.42
C ILE A 81 10.70 -13.71 20.55
N GLY A 82 11.58 -14.20 19.68
CA GLY A 82 11.29 -15.36 18.83
C GLY A 82 10.98 -16.62 19.65
N ASN A 83 11.74 -16.88 20.71
CA ASN A 83 11.49 -17.97 21.67
C ASN A 83 10.12 -17.81 22.35
N ALA A 84 9.78 -16.60 22.82
CA ALA A 84 8.49 -16.34 23.45
C ALA A 84 7.33 -16.61 22.47
N LEU A 85 7.43 -16.14 21.23
CA LEU A 85 6.40 -16.35 20.20
C LEU A 85 6.27 -17.83 19.81
N ALA A 86 7.37 -18.59 19.82
CA ALA A 86 7.34 -20.03 19.52
C ALA A 86 6.53 -20.84 20.56
N THR A 87 6.34 -20.32 21.78
CA THR A 87 5.54 -20.99 22.83
C THR A 87 4.03 -20.79 22.66
N ASP A 88 3.59 -19.81 21.86
CA ASP A 88 2.19 -19.51 21.66
C ASP A 88 1.66 -20.17 20.37
N PRO A 89 0.60 -21.02 20.44
CA PRO A 89 0.05 -21.69 19.26
C PRO A 89 -0.45 -20.76 18.15
N TYR A 90 -0.85 -19.52 18.49
CA TYR A 90 -1.28 -18.54 17.50
C TYR A 90 -0.09 -18.04 16.65
N PHE A 91 1.06 -17.79 17.28
CA PHE A 91 2.26 -17.31 16.60
C PHE A 91 3.14 -18.43 16.03
N ASN A 92 2.97 -19.67 16.50
CA ASN A 92 3.71 -20.84 16.04
C ASN A 92 2.80 -21.86 15.33
N ALA A 93 1.97 -21.37 14.40
CA ALA A 93 1.08 -22.23 13.63
C ALA A 93 1.88 -23.28 12.82
N PRO A 94 1.44 -24.54 12.77
CA PRO A 94 2.15 -25.60 12.06
C PRO A 94 2.17 -25.34 10.55
N LEU A 95 3.31 -25.55 9.91
CA LEU A 95 3.46 -25.39 8.46
C LEU A 95 2.87 -26.57 7.69
N ILE A 96 2.18 -26.28 6.60
CA ILE A 96 1.65 -27.26 5.65
C ILE A 96 2.66 -27.42 4.52
N HIS A 97 3.10 -28.65 4.26
CA HIS A 97 3.95 -29.00 3.12
C HIS A 97 3.11 -29.44 1.92
N ASP A 98 3.35 -28.83 0.76
CA ASP A 98 2.83 -29.29 -0.52
C ASP A 98 3.93 -30.07 -1.26
N PRO A 99 3.82 -31.40 -1.40
CA PRO A 99 4.85 -32.21 -2.07
C PRO A 99 4.88 -32.04 -3.59
N LYS A 100 3.82 -31.50 -4.21
CA LYS A 100 3.74 -31.28 -5.65
C LYS A 100 4.45 -29.99 -6.05
N GLY A 101 4.25 -28.93 -5.25
CA GLY A 101 4.94 -27.65 -5.40
C GLY A 101 6.30 -27.60 -4.69
N ASN A 102 6.58 -28.57 -3.82
CA ASN A 102 7.77 -28.66 -2.97
C ASN A 102 7.98 -27.39 -2.15
N TRP A 103 6.96 -26.93 -1.43
CA TRP A 103 7.04 -25.75 -0.56
C TRP A 103 6.29 -25.99 0.74
N MET A 104 6.58 -25.18 1.75
CA MET A 104 5.82 -25.13 2.99
C MET A 104 5.19 -23.76 3.18
N GLN A 105 3.96 -23.72 3.68
CA GLN A 105 3.27 -22.48 4.01
C GLN A 105 2.50 -22.59 5.33
N SER A 106 2.39 -21.50 6.08
CA SER A 106 1.46 -21.45 7.22
C SER A 106 -0.02 -21.48 6.75
N PRO A 107 -0.92 -22.04 7.56
CA PRO A 107 -2.34 -22.16 7.23
C PRO A 107 -3.07 -20.82 7.32
N GLN A 108 -4.25 -20.77 6.69
CA GLN A 108 -5.20 -19.67 6.90
C GLN A 108 -5.57 -19.55 8.38
N GLY A 109 -5.62 -18.31 8.88
CA GLY A 109 -5.84 -18.01 10.30
C GLY A 109 -4.56 -17.74 11.08
N SER A 110 -3.39 -18.02 10.50
CA SER A 110 -2.11 -17.55 11.04
C SER A 110 -2.02 -16.01 11.00
N PRO A 111 -1.28 -15.36 11.92
CA PRO A 111 -1.14 -13.91 11.95
C PRO A 111 -0.55 -13.35 10.63
N SER A 112 0.45 -14.05 10.10
CA SER A 112 1.00 -13.83 8.76
C SER A 112 1.20 -15.16 8.03
N VAL A 113 1.27 -15.08 6.70
CA VAL A 113 1.62 -16.20 5.82
C VAL A 113 3.14 -16.33 5.83
N LEU A 114 3.68 -17.43 6.36
CA LEU A 114 5.08 -17.79 6.21
C LEU A 114 5.19 -18.76 5.03
N SER A 115 5.93 -18.40 3.99
CA SER A 115 6.22 -19.25 2.82
C SER A 115 7.69 -19.64 2.79
N ILE A 116 7.96 -20.92 2.54
CA ILE A 116 9.30 -21.53 2.48
C ILE A 116 9.39 -22.38 1.22
N TRP A 117 10.41 -22.11 0.42
CA TRP A 117 10.66 -22.80 -0.85
C TRP A 117 11.42 -24.10 -0.65
N GLY A 118 11.27 -25.02 -1.58
CA GLY A 118 11.81 -26.38 -1.58
C GLY A 118 13.32 -26.46 -1.48
N TYR A 119 14.04 -25.52 -2.08
CA TYR A 119 15.50 -25.43 -1.92
C TYR A 119 15.95 -25.06 -0.49
N LEU A 120 15.02 -24.61 0.37
CA LEU A 120 15.22 -24.37 1.80
C LEU A 120 14.72 -25.54 2.67
N LEU A 121 14.13 -26.56 2.06
CA LEU A 121 13.71 -27.80 2.72
C LEU A 121 14.81 -28.85 2.62
N SER A 122 14.83 -29.74 3.60
CA SER A 122 15.64 -30.96 3.57
C SER A 122 14.91 -32.06 2.78
N PRO A 123 15.59 -33.17 2.42
CA PRO A 123 14.96 -34.27 1.67
C PRO A 123 13.72 -34.88 2.32
N ASP A 124 13.52 -34.68 3.63
CA ASP A 124 12.33 -35.11 4.36
C ASP A 124 11.14 -34.13 4.27
N GLY A 125 11.27 -33.04 3.52
CA GLY A 125 10.25 -32.01 3.35
C GLY A 125 10.12 -31.06 4.53
N ARG A 126 11.08 -31.05 5.47
CA ARG A 126 11.12 -30.12 6.61
C ARG A 126 12.09 -28.97 6.36
N PRO A 127 11.91 -27.80 6.99
CA PRO A 127 12.88 -26.71 6.86
C PRO A 127 14.25 -27.16 7.39
N LYS A 128 15.33 -26.82 6.68
CA LYS A 128 16.69 -27.09 7.16
C LYS A 128 16.96 -26.39 8.51
N PRO A 129 17.88 -26.89 9.35
CA PRO A 129 18.14 -26.31 10.68
C PRO A 129 18.42 -24.80 10.67
N GLU A 130 19.18 -24.33 9.70
CA GLU A 130 19.48 -22.90 9.52
C GLU A 130 18.24 -22.07 9.15
N ILE A 131 17.24 -22.69 8.53
CA ILE A 131 15.98 -22.04 8.14
C ILE A 131 15.02 -21.98 9.32
N LEU A 132 15.02 -22.97 10.21
CA LEU A 132 14.26 -22.91 11.47
C LEU A 132 14.64 -21.68 12.29
N LEU A 133 15.94 -21.37 12.38
CA LEU A 133 16.40 -20.14 13.02
C LEU A 133 15.84 -18.89 12.33
N LYS A 134 15.82 -18.84 10.99
CA LYS A 134 15.26 -17.69 10.25
C LYS A 134 13.75 -17.53 10.42
N ILE A 135 13.01 -18.63 10.52
CA ILE A 135 11.59 -18.61 10.83
C ILE A 135 11.37 -17.94 12.18
N GLN A 136 12.14 -18.35 13.19
CA GLN A 136 12.05 -17.82 14.54
C GLN A 136 12.48 -16.34 14.62
N GLU A 137 13.61 -15.98 14.01
CA GLU A 137 14.12 -14.61 13.98
C GLU A 137 13.16 -13.62 13.30
N SER A 138 12.31 -14.11 12.39
CA SER A 138 11.31 -13.31 11.68
C SER A 138 9.92 -13.34 12.33
N ALA A 139 9.72 -14.10 13.41
CA ALA A 139 8.41 -14.26 14.06
C ALA A 139 7.85 -12.93 14.60
N ALA A 140 8.70 -11.96 14.94
CA ALA A 140 8.25 -10.63 15.34
C ALA A 140 7.39 -9.93 14.26
N PHE A 141 7.54 -10.32 12.99
CA PHE A 141 6.67 -9.84 11.91
C PHE A 141 5.20 -10.20 12.15
N ASP A 142 4.89 -11.32 12.83
CA ASP A 142 3.52 -11.70 13.16
C ASP A 142 2.81 -10.71 14.10
N ILE A 143 3.56 -9.86 14.79
CA ILE A 143 3.03 -8.75 15.58
C ILE A 143 2.99 -7.49 14.72
N PHE A 144 4.16 -7.09 14.20
CA PHE A 144 4.31 -5.76 13.59
C PHE A 144 3.66 -5.68 12.21
N GLY A 145 3.76 -6.73 11.39
CA GLY A 145 3.18 -6.78 10.06
C GLY A 145 1.65 -6.62 10.09
N PRO A 146 0.91 -7.50 10.80
CA PRO A 146 -0.54 -7.39 10.91
C PRO A 146 -1.02 -6.08 11.53
N SER A 147 -0.30 -5.56 12.53
CA SER A 147 -0.61 -4.25 13.13
C SER A 147 -0.49 -3.11 12.10
N GLN A 148 0.59 -3.11 11.30
CA GLN A 148 0.77 -2.12 10.22
C GLN A 148 -0.23 -2.31 9.07
N MET A 149 -0.66 -3.53 8.80
CA MET A 149 -1.70 -3.81 7.80
C MET A 149 -3.08 -3.33 8.26
N ALA A 150 -3.39 -3.49 9.54
CA ALA A 150 -4.68 -3.13 10.13
C ALA A 150 -4.86 -1.63 10.39
N THR A 151 -3.77 -0.86 10.38
CA THR A 151 -3.78 0.56 10.73
C THR A 151 -3.20 1.43 9.62
N GLY A 152 -3.45 2.74 9.70
CA GLY A 152 -2.83 3.72 8.80
C GLY A 152 -3.41 3.73 7.39
N ALA A 153 -2.55 3.88 6.38
CA ALA A 153 -2.97 3.90 4.98
C ALA A 153 -3.54 2.53 4.54
N ARG A 154 -4.51 2.53 3.61
CA ARG A 154 -5.02 1.29 3.02
C ARG A 154 -3.94 0.65 2.15
N LYS A 155 -3.48 -0.53 2.56
CA LYS A 155 -2.44 -1.32 1.88
C LYS A 155 -3.08 -2.54 1.23
N LEU A 156 -2.45 -3.07 0.19
CA LEU A 156 -2.83 -4.35 -0.39
C LEU A 156 -2.18 -5.50 0.37
N GLN A 157 -0.91 -5.35 0.72
CA GLN A 157 -0.13 -6.35 1.43
C GLN A 157 1.05 -5.68 2.13
N VAL A 158 1.47 -6.22 3.26
CA VAL A 158 2.75 -5.96 3.91
C VAL A 158 3.54 -7.25 3.90
N TYR A 159 4.82 -7.19 3.53
CA TYR A 159 5.66 -8.37 3.46
C TYR A 159 7.07 -8.13 4.01
N TYR A 160 7.66 -9.21 4.48
CA TYR A 160 9.06 -9.32 4.87
C TYR A 160 9.70 -10.44 4.05
N VAL A 161 10.90 -10.18 3.52
CA VAL A 161 11.72 -11.19 2.85
C VAL A 161 12.99 -11.37 3.66
N GLY A 162 13.30 -12.64 3.95
CA GLY A 162 14.53 -13.02 4.63
C GLY A 162 15.79 -12.68 3.85
N PRO A 163 16.98 -12.95 4.43
CA PRO A 163 18.25 -12.69 3.76
C PRO A 163 18.37 -13.51 2.46
N LYS A 164 19.19 -13.05 1.52
CA LYS A 164 19.36 -13.73 0.21
C LYS A 164 19.75 -15.21 0.32
N ALA A 165 20.48 -15.60 1.36
CA ALA A 165 20.88 -16.98 1.62
C ALA A 165 19.73 -17.87 2.15
N ALA A 166 18.67 -17.25 2.69
CA ALA A 166 17.49 -17.93 3.23
C ALA A 166 16.24 -17.06 2.99
N PRO A 167 15.77 -16.93 1.72
CA PRO A 167 14.70 -16.03 1.32
C PRO A 167 13.32 -16.58 1.68
N ILE A 168 13.06 -16.78 2.98
CA ILE A 168 11.71 -17.01 3.49
C ILE A 168 10.87 -15.74 3.30
N MET A 169 9.57 -15.91 3.07
CA MET A 169 8.67 -14.77 2.89
C MET A 169 7.60 -14.79 3.97
N ARG A 170 7.38 -13.65 4.63
CA ARG A 170 6.23 -13.43 5.51
C ARG A 170 5.31 -12.38 4.91
N THR A 171 4.01 -12.62 4.84
CA THR A 171 3.05 -11.65 4.26
C THR A 171 1.76 -11.55 5.06
N THR A 172 1.12 -10.39 5.01
CA THR A 172 -0.23 -10.16 5.56
C THR A 172 -0.99 -9.19 4.65
N PRO A 173 -2.30 -9.37 4.40
CA PRO A 173 -3.18 -10.42 4.93
C PRO A 173 -2.91 -11.79 4.29
N TYR A 174 -3.66 -12.81 4.71
CA TYR A 174 -3.49 -14.17 4.19
C TYR A 174 -3.65 -14.23 2.66
N SER A 175 -2.77 -15.00 2.03
CA SER A 175 -2.78 -15.33 0.60
C SER A 175 -2.13 -16.69 0.38
N ASP A 176 -2.59 -17.45 -0.62
CA ASP A 176 -1.94 -18.69 -1.08
C ASP A 176 -0.67 -18.36 -1.90
N GLN A 177 0.28 -17.69 -1.25
CA GLN A 177 1.44 -17.07 -1.88
C GLN A 177 2.30 -18.12 -2.58
N ALA A 178 2.60 -19.21 -1.89
CA ALA A 178 3.47 -20.25 -2.40
C ALA A 178 2.91 -20.91 -3.67
N GLN A 179 1.63 -21.29 -3.63
CA GLN A 179 0.93 -21.84 -4.79
C GLN A 179 0.84 -20.82 -5.94
N THR A 180 0.67 -19.53 -5.63
CA THR A 180 0.62 -18.47 -6.63
C THR A 180 1.96 -18.31 -7.35
N PHE A 181 3.08 -18.39 -6.63
CA PHE A 181 4.41 -18.36 -7.24
C PHE A 181 4.66 -19.54 -8.18
N ASP A 182 4.27 -20.76 -7.81
CA ASP A 182 4.36 -21.93 -8.71
C ASP A 182 3.60 -21.74 -10.02
N LYS A 183 2.41 -21.13 -9.95
CA LYS A 183 1.56 -20.89 -11.12
C LYS A 183 2.12 -19.80 -12.03
N LEU A 184 2.68 -18.74 -11.46
CA LEU A 184 3.13 -17.55 -12.20
C LEU A 184 4.59 -17.65 -12.65
N TYR A 185 5.43 -18.40 -11.93
CA TYR A 185 6.87 -18.50 -12.16
C TYR A 185 7.36 -19.96 -12.14
N PRO A 186 7.00 -20.79 -13.13
CA PRO A 186 7.43 -22.19 -13.15
C PRO A 186 8.96 -22.34 -13.09
N GLY A 187 9.46 -23.21 -12.21
CA GLY A 187 10.91 -23.46 -12.03
C GLY A 187 11.64 -22.46 -11.13
N HIS A 188 10.91 -21.62 -10.37
CA HIS A 188 11.51 -20.76 -9.34
C HIS A 188 12.09 -21.53 -8.14
N ASN A 189 11.62 -22.77 -7.97
CA ASN A 189 11.94 -23.67 -6.87
C ASN A 189 12.93 -24.78 -7.29
#